data_AF-A0A1A9BT39-F1
#
_entry.id   AF-A0A1A9BT39-F1
#
_cell.length_a   1.000
_cell.length_b   1.000
_cell.length_c   1.000
_cell.angle_alpha   90.00
_cell.angle_beta   90.00
_cell.angle_gamma   90.00
#
_symmetry.space_group_name_H-M   'P 1'
#
loop_
_entity.id
_entity.type
_entity.pdbx_description
1 polymer ?
#
loop_
_entity_poly.entity_id
_entity_poly.type
_entity_poly.pdbx_seq_one_letter_code
_entity_poly.pdbx_strand_id
1 'polypeptide(L)'
;MASEDDERPDPAERRAAIERIIAPLDANMPDAGDFGFEAIQRLGNPVPMLVQNDGEGWLELWLEPFGQDYWLRPGEAVYVTSYGVWNDHPFETVHEPGRLTVWATSWFATVADRDGNEFPPGARRDADG
;
A
#
# COMPACT_ATOMS: atom_id res chain seq x y z
N MET A 1 12.55 -7.91 -36.96
CA MET A 1 11.44 -6.95 -36.87
C MET A 1 11.00 -6.98 -35.41
N ALA A 2 11.47 -6.04 -34.60
CA ALA A 2 11.15 -5.96 -33.18
C ALA A 2 11.03 -4.47 -32.84
N SER A 3 9.82 -4.06 -32.48
CA SER A 3 9.49 -2.72 -31.99
C SER A 3 8.23 -2.89 -31.13
N GLU A 4 8.42 -3.25 -29.87
CA GLU A 4 7.44 -2.98 -28.83
C GLU A 4 8.02 -1.80 -28.06
N ASP A 5 7.52 -0.61 -28.38
CA ASP A 5 7.68 0.60 -27.58
C ASP A 5 7.07 0.33 -26.19
N ASP A 6 7.91 -0.11 -25.26
CA ASP A 6 7.66 -0.07 -23.83
C ASP A 6 7.66 1.41 -23.43
N GLU A 7 6.50 2.06 -23.55
CA GLU A 7 6.28 3.45 -23.18
C GLU A 7 6.32 3.56 -21.66
N ARG A 8 7.56 3.62 -21.14
CA ARG A 8 7.84 3.89 -19.74
C ARG A 8 7.20 5.23 -19.37
N PRO A 9 6.42 5.30 -18.27
CA PRO A 9 5.70 6.51 -17.89
C PRO A 9 6.65 7.70 -17.74
N ASP A 10 6.15 8.90 -18.11
CA ASP A 10 6.89 10.15 -18.04
C ASP A 10 7.53 10.32 -16.64
N PRO A 11 8.84 10.62 -16.54
CA PRO A 11 9.50 10.92 -15.28
C PRO A 11 8.74 11.90 -14.36
N ALA A 12 8.00 12.86 -14.93
CA ALA A 12 7.18 13.81 -14.19
C ALA A 12 5.92 13.15 -13.58
N GLU A 13 5.23 12.30 -14.34
CA GLU A 13 4.07 11.54 -13.86
C GLU A 13 4.48 10.55 -12.77
N ARG A 14 5.62 9.87 -12.98
CA ARG A 14 6.20 8.98 -11.97
C ARG A 14 6.46 9.76 -10.68
N ARG A 15 7.13 10.91 -10.77
CA ARG A 15 7.42 11.77 -9.61
C ARG A 15 6.16 12.22 -8.90
N ALA A 16 5.11 12.62 -9.62
CA ALA A 16 3.84 13.04 -9.02
C ALA A 16 3.13 11.88 -8.30
N ALA A 17 3.14 10.68 -8.88
CA ALA A 17 2.58 9.48 -8.26
C ALA A 17 3.30 9.13 -6.95
N ILE A 18 4.62 9.30 -6.93
CA ILE A 18 5.42 9.12 -5.73
C ILE A 18 5.09 10.18 -4.67
N GLU A 19 5.02 11.47 -5.04
CA GLU A 19 4.72 12.55 -4.08
C GLU A 19 3.36 12.32 -3.37
N ARG A 20 2.38 11.72 -4.06
CA ARG A 20 1.11 11.29 -3.44
C ARG A 20 1.27 10.18 -2.40
N ILE A 21 2.16 9.23 -2.66
CA ILE A 21 2.45 8.10 -1.76
C ILE A 21 3.21 8.57 -0.51
N ILE A 22 4.05 9.62 -0.64
CA ILE A 22 4.94 10.11 0.43
C ILE A 22 4.25 11.12 1.37
N ALA A 23 3.32 11.94 0.87
CA ALA A 23 2.69 12.99 1.67
C ALA A 23 2.10 12.53 3.04
N PRO A 24 1.51 11.32 3.16
CA PRO A 24 1.07 10.78 4.44
C PRO A 24 2.18 10.42 5.44
N LEU A 25 3.32 9.95 4.92
CA LEU A 25 4.48 9.60 5.74
C LEU A 25 5.06 10.85 6.43
N ASP A 26 5.20 11.92 5.66
CA ASP A 26 5.71 13.21 6.15
C ASP A 26 4.83 13.80 7.26
N ALA A 27 3.50 13.68 7.12
CA ALA A 27 2.55 14.21 8.09
C ALA A 27 2.59 13.47 9.44
N ASN A 28 2.90 12.17 9.42
CA ASN A 28 2.82 11.30 10.59
C ASN A 28 4.17 11.04 11.28
N MET A 29 5.30 11.37 10.65
CA MET A 29 6.65 11.23 11.23
C MET A 29 7.53 12.47 10.98
N PRO A 30 7.27 13.61 11.64
CA PRO A 30 7.98 14.87 11.36
C PRO A 30 9.48 14.87 11.74
N ASP A 31 9.92 13.96 12.62
CA ASP A 31 11.29 13.91 13.16
C ASP A 31 12.19 12.83 12.56
N ALA A 32 11.66 11.99 11.67
CA ALA A 32 12.50 11.10 10.90
C ALA A 32 12.99 11.89 9.67
N GLY A 33 14.31 11.91 9.46
CA GLY A 33 14.94 12.76 8.45
C GLY A 33 14.45 12.50 7.03
N ASP A 34 14.85 13.38 6.11
CA ASP A 34 14.57 13.43 4.66
C ASP A 34 13.79 12.21 4.12
N PHE A 35 12.48 12.34 3.95
CA PHE A 35 11.57 11.33 3.40
C PHE A 35 11.27 11.55 1.92
N GLY A 36 12.06 12.38 1.24
CA GLY A 36 11.94 12.57 -0.21
C GLY A 36 12.03 11.24 -0.97
N PHE A 37 11.51 11.23 -2.20
CA PHE A 37 11.54 10.06 -3.09
C PHE A 37 12.88 9.31 -3.15
N GLU A 38 14.00 10.03 -3.08
CA GLU A 38 15.34 9.42 -3.06
C GLU A 38 15.67 8.71 -1.74
N ALA A 39 15.15 9.16 -0.60
CA ALA A 39 15.37 8.55 0.68
C ALA A 39 14.51 7.28 0.86
N ILE A 40 13.28 7.28 0.35
CA ILE A 40 12.44 6.08 0.32
C ILE A 40 12.99 5.04 -0.66
N GLN A 41 13.55 5.47 -1.81
CA GLN A 41 14.35 4.57 -2.67
C GLN A 41 15.61 4.04 -1.99
N ARG A 42 16.20 4.78 -1.04
CA ARG A 42 17.35 4.32 -0.24
C ARG A 42 16.97 3.32 0.86
N LEU A 43 15.68 3.18 1.20
CA LEU A 43 15.19 2.19 2.18
C LEU A 43 15.08 0.76 1.59
N GLY A 44 15.10 0.61 0.26
CA GLY A 44 14.94 -0.66 -0.45
C GLY A 44 13.91 -0.54 -1.57
N ASN A 45 13.86 -1.52 -2.48
CA ASN A 45 12.87 -1.50 -3.56
C ASN A 45 11.46 -1.71 -2.96
N PRO A 46 10.51 -0.79 -3.14
CA PRO A 46 9.15 -1.00 -2.66
C PRO A 46 8.51 -2.19 -3.38
N VAL A 47 7.86 -3.08 -2.64
CA VAL A 47 7.11 -4.20 -3.22
C VAL A 47 5.62 -4.03 -2.93
N PRO A 48 4.82 -3.69 -3.94
CA PRO A 48 3.38 -3.60 -3.80
C PRO A 48 2.71 -4.98 -3.91
N MET A 49 1.69 -5.21 -3.10
CA MET A 49 0.75 -6.31 -3.18
C MET A 49 -0.66 -5.75 -3.35
N LEU A 50 -1.34 -6.16 -4.43
CA LEU A 50 -2.74 -5.83 -4.66
C LEU A 50 -3.62 -6.69 -3.76
N VAL A 51 -4.48 -6.05 -2.97
CA VAL A 51 -5.58 -6.68 -2.24
C VAL A 51 -6.87 -6.19 -2.88
N GLN A 52 -7.69 -7.13 -3.36
CA GLN A 52 -8.95 -6.83 -4.03
C GLN A 52 -10.09 -7.61 -3.37
N ASN A 53 -11.17 -6.93 -3.04
CA ASN A 53 -12.37 -7.56 -2.51
C ASN A 53 -13.35 -7.89 -3.64
N ASP A 54 -13.20 -9.08 -4.22
CA ASP A 54 -14.16 -9.62 -5.21
C ASP A 54 -15.38 -10.32 -4.56
N GLY A 55 -15.52 -10.24 -3.24
CA GLY A 55 -16.64 -10.80 -2.50
C GLY A 55 -17.88 -9.90 -2.52
N GLU A 56 -19.00 -10.45 -2.06
CA GLU A 56 -20.28 -9.72 -1.94
C GLU A 56 -20.39 -8.91 -0.63
N GLY A 57 -19.51 -9.18 0.33
CA GLY A 57 -19.48 -8.53 1.64
C GLY A 57 -18.29 -7.59 1.81
N TRP A 58 -18.27 -6.88 2.93
CA TRP A 58 -17.08 -6.14 3.36
C TRP A 58 -15.92 -7.09 3.67
N LEU A 59 -14.71 -6.66 3.34
CA LEU A 59 -13.47 -7.35 3.68
C LEU A 59 -12.67 -6.50 4.68
N GLU A 60 -12.38 -7.05 5.85
CA GLU A 60 -11.39 -6.50 6.78
C GLU A 60 -9.99 -6.86 6.28
N LEU A 61 -9.15 -5.86 6.02
CA LEU A 61 -7.72 -6.02 5.82
C LEU A 61 -7.01 -5.64 7.12
N TRP A 62 -6.39 -6.60 7.77
CA TRP A 62 -5.62 -6.39 9.00
C TRP A 62 -4.12 -6.40 8.70
N LEU A 63 -3.45 -5.27 8.95
CA LEU A 63 -2.04 -5.07 8.63
C LEU A 63 -1.16 -5.26 9.87
N GLU A 64 -0.36 -6.30 9.86
CA GLU A 64 0.64 -6.63 10.88
C GLU A 64 2.07 -6.30 10.39
N PRO A 65 3.03 -5.99 11.28
CA PRO A 65 2.91 -5.89 12.75
C PRO A 65 2.32 -4.57 13.25
N PHE A 66 1.75 -3.75 12.36
CA PHE A 66 1.34 -2.38 12.66
C PHE A 66 0.01 -2.27 13.40
N GLY A 67 -0.76 -3.36 13.50
CA GLY A 67 -2.04 -3.41 14.21
C GLY A 67 -3.09 -2.46 13.64
N GLN A 68 -3.09 -2.26 12.31
CA GLN A 68 -4.01 -1.36 11.61
C GLN A 68 -5.06 -2.15 10.83
N ASP A 69 -6.33 -1.77 10.95
CA ASP A 69 -7.42 -2.31 10.15
C ASP A 69 -7.81 -1.36 9.01
N TYR A 70 -8.20 -1.96 7.88
CA TYR A 70 -8.73 -1.28 6.70
C TYR A 70 -9.96 -2.05 6.22
N TRP A 71 -10.96 -1.35 5.68
CA TRP A 71 -12.21 -1.98 5.29
C TRP A 71 -12.48 -1.73 3.81
N LEU A 72 -12.53 -2.82 3.04
CA LEU A 72 -12.77 -2.77 1.60
C LEU A 72 -14.22 -3.14 1.30
N ARG A 73 -14.90 -2.30 0.51
CA ARG A 73 -16.22 -2.60 -0.06
C ARG A 73 -16.12 -3.69 -1.14
N PRO A 74 -17.22 -4.38 -1.47
CA PRO A 74 -17.30 -5.19 -2.69
C PRO A 74 -16.79 -4.41 -3.92
N GLY A 75 -15.83 -4.98 -4.64
CA GLY A 75 -15.18 -4.40 -5.80
C GLY A 75 -14.06 -3.39 -5.52
N GLU A 76 -13.79 -3.06 -4.25
CA GLU A 76 -12.71 -2.15 -3.87
C GLU A 76 -11.35 -2.88 -3.85
N ALA A 77 -10.28 -2.15 -4.15
CA ALA A 77 -8.94 -2.69 -4.13
C ALA A 77 -7.94 -1.64 -3.63
N VAL A 78 -6.92 -2.14 -2.93
CA VAL A 78 -5.83 -1.34 -2.36
C VAL A 78 -4.50 -2.01 -2.64
N TYR A 79 -3.43 -1.22 -2.65
CA TYR A 79 -2.07 -1.69 -2.65
C TYR A 79 -1.49 -1.61 -1.23
N VAL A 80 -1.11 -2.76 -0.68
CA VAL A 80 -0.23 -2.83 0.49
C VAL A 80 1.20 -2.83 -0.02
N THR A 81 1.99 -1.83 0.35
CA THR A 81 3.37 -1.70 -0.11
C THR A 81 4.34 -1.88 1.04
N SER A 82 5.28 -2.82 0.88
CA SER A 82 6.34 -3.10 1.84
C SER A 82 7.61 -2.35 1.45
N TYR A 83 8.26 -1.72 2.44
CA TYR A 83 9.49 -0.95 2.26
C TYR A 83 10.57 -1.47 3.20
N GLY A 84 11.72 -1.87 2.67
CA GLY A 84 12.85 -2.28 3.51
C GLY A 84 13.65 -3.45 2.94
N VAL A 85 14.41 -4.08 3.84
CA VAL A 85 15.01 -5.40 3.62
C VAL A 85 14.09 -6.43 4.25
N TRP A 86 13.75 -7.49 3.51
CA TRP A 86 12.98 -8.63 4.00
C TRP A 86 13.73 -9.94 3.73
N ASN A 87 13.48 -10.96 4.55
CA ASN A 87 14.06 -12.29 4.37
C ASN A 87 13.18 -13.08 3.39
N ASP A 88 13.55 -13.04 2.12
CA ASP A 88 12.96 -13.79 0.99
C ASP A 88 11.55 -13.36 0.52
N HIS A 89 10.58 -13.20 1.42
CA HIS A 89 9.20 -12.80 1.07
C HIS A 89 8.81 -11.48 1.77
N PRO A 90 8.30 -10.47 1.04
CA PRO A 90 7.94 -9.16 1.60
C PRO A 90 6.63 -9.18 2.41
N PHE A 91 5.83 -10.24 2.23
CA PHE A 91 4.55 -10.43 2.89
C PHE A 91 4.34 -11.89 3.31
N GLU A 92 3.60 -12.08 4.39
CA GLU A 92 2.88 -13.30 4.72
C GLU A 92 1.38 -12.98 4.79
N THR A 93 0.51 -13.92 4.42
CA THR A 93 -0.93 -13.68 4.41
C THR A 93 -1.71 -14.81 5.05
N VAL A 94 -2.70 -14.47 5.87
CA VAL A 94 -3.69 -15.39 6.44
C VAL A 94 -5.07 -14.95 5.99
N HIS A 95 -5.81 -15.85 5.36
CA HIS A 95 -7.15 -15.57 4.86
C HIS A 95 -8.21 -16.29 5.70
N GLU A 96 -9.21 -15.52 6.14
CA GLU A 96 -10.34 -15.96 6.95
C GLU A 96 -11.65 -15.44 6.34
N PRO A 97 -12.82 -16.01 6.67
CA PRO A 97 -14.09 -15.49 6.18
C PRO A 97 -14.29 -14.01 6.54
N GLY A 98 -14.29 -13.13 5.54
CA GLY A 98 -14.47 -11.68 5.71
C GLY A 98 -13.23 -10.92 6.20
N ARG A 99 -12.06 -11.58 6.32
CA ARG A 99 -10.81 -10.96 6.76
C ARG A 99 -9.60 -11.49 6.01
N LEU A 100 -8.72 -10.57 5.61
CA LEU A 100 -7.37 -10.86 5.15
C LEU A 100 -6.38 -10.23 6.11
N THR A 101 -5.57 -11.03 6.77
CA THR A 101 -4.43 -10.54 7.55
C THR A 101 -3.19 -10.53 6.66
N VAL A 102 -2.52 -9.39 6.56
CA VAL A 102 -1.26 -9.21 5.82
C VAL A 102 -0.17 -8.86 6.80
N TRP A 103 0.84 -9.71 6.91
CA TRP A 103 2.06 -9.44 7.65
C TRP A 103 3.10 -8.84 6.71
N ALA A 104 3.45 -7.58 6.89
CA ALA A 104 4.64 -7.02 6.26
C ALA A 104 5.87 -7.50 7.02
N THR A 105 6.79 -8.18 6.33
CA THR A 105 8.03 -8.70 6.92
C THR A 105 9.17 -7.70 6.93
N SER A 106 8.91 -6.49 6.42
CA SER A 106 9.84 -5.37 6.40
C SER A 106 9.66 -4.46 7.62
N TRP A 107 10.42 -3.37 7.68
CA TRP A 107 10.32 -2.40 8.76
C TRP A 107 9.14 -1.44 8.61
N PHE A 108 8.54 -1.34 7.43
CA PHE A 108 7.50 -0.36 7.16
C PHE A 108 6.57 -0.79 6.01
N ALA A 109 5.27 -0.48 6.14
CA ALA A 109 4.31 -0.67 5.08
C ALA A 109 3.28 0.46 4.99
N THR A 110 2.75 0.70 3.80
CA THR A 110 1.65 1.64 3.54
C THR A 110 0.49 0.94 2.87
N VAL A 111 -0.70 1.51 2.99
CA VAL A 111 -1.89 1.10 2.21
C VAL A 111 -2.37 2.29 1.39
N ALA A 112 -2.51 2.08 0.08
CA ALA A 112 -2.97 3.11 -0.86
C ALA A 112 -4.10 2.58 -1.74
N ASP A 113 -4.99 3.46 -2.18
CA ASP A 113 -5.97 3.14 -3.22
C ASP A 113 -5.30 2.91 -4.59
N ARG A 114 -6.08 2.59 -5.62
CA ARG A 114 -5.57 2.36 -6.98
C ARG A 114 -5.00 3.60 -7.66
N ASP A 115 -5.37 4.79 -7.18
CA ASP A 115 -4.90 6.08 -7.69
C ASP A 115 -3.63 6.56 -6.96
N GLY A 116 -3.17 5.79 -5.97
CA GLY A 116 -1.98 6.06 -5.16
C GLY A 116 -2.22 6.99 -3.97
N ASN A 117 -3.47 7.29 -3.62
CA ASN A 117 -3.78 8.06 -2.42
C ASN A 117 -3.77 7.16 -1.19
N GLU A 118 -3.45 7.71 -0.02
CA GLU A 118 -3.54 6.98 1.24
C GLU A 118 -4.94 6.41 1.44
N PHE A 119 -5.02 5.11 1.72
CA PHE A 119 -6.28 4.49 2.08
C PHE A 119 -6.50 4.66 3.59
N PRO A 120 -7.64 5.20 4.03
CA PRO A 120 -7.83 5.56 5.43
C PRO A 120 -7.93 4.31 6.32
N PRO A 121 -7.22 4.25 7.46
CA PRO A 121 -7.37 3.19 8.43
C PRO A 121 -8.65 3.37 9.28
N GLY A 122 -9.07 2.28 9.91
CA GLY A 122 -10.03 2.26 11.00
C GLY A 122 -11.44 1.81 10.61
N ALA A 123 -12.30 1.81 11.63
CA ALA A 123 -13.60 1.16 11.63
C ALA A 123 -14.45 1.49 10.41
N ARG A 124 -15.14 0.46 9.91
CA ARG A 124 -16.20 0.57 8.90
C ARG A 124 -17.10 1.76 9.25
N ARG A 125 -16.97 2.86 8.50
CA ARG A 125 -17.99 3.91 8.54
C ARG A 125 -19.24 3.26 7.99
N ASP A 126 -20.19 2.99 8.88
CA ASP A 126 -21.51 2.53 8.51
C ASP A 126 -22.07 3.52 7.48
N ALA A 127 -22.06 3.13 6.22
CA ALA A 127 -22.93 3.68 5.20
C ALA A 127 -24.17 2.78 5.13
N ASP A 128 -24.77 2.50 6.28
CA ASP A 128 -26.19 2.20 6.35
C ASP A 128 -26.92 3.55 6.37
N GLY A 129 -27.23 4.03 5.16
CA GLY A 129 -28.16 5.12 4.89
C GLY A 129 -28.99 4.73 3.68
#